data_AF-A0A1M3BSN7-F1
#
_entry.id   AF-A0A1M3BSN7-F1
#
_cell.length_a   1.000
_cell.length_b   1.000
_cell.length_c   1.000
_cell.angle_alpha   90.00
_cell.angle_beta   90.00
_cell.angle_gamma   90.00
#
_symmetry.space_group_name_H-M   'P 1'
#
loop_
_entity.id
_entity.type
_entity.pdbx_description
1 polymer ?
#
loop_
_entity_poly.entity_id
_entity_poly.type
_entity_poly.pdbx_seq_one_letter_code
_entity_poly.pdbx_strand_id
1 'polypeptide(L)'
;MAHALQQLLMREDSLFSRALEKLERIVDNDGVDTRLIADITHKAHDITRSLRLDPANSTGAEIYAALRGHIGADDRIEALLATDYVLFSYDGDIVSFNLIDLLEDAHNKRSFDNRSLEHAQRALMGEIIHRYTSHARTHDPTVRGLLQEVELLTENPVKNTKLPPLTKVQKRK
;
A
#
# COMPACT_ATOMS: atom_id res chain seq x y z
N MET A 1 13.87 -5.46 0.78
CA MET A 1 12.53 -5.20 0.21
C MET A 1 11.43 -5.11 1.26
N ALA A 2 11.52 -5.82 2.38
CA ALA A 2 10.60 -5.68 3.53
C ALA A 2 10.34 -4.22 3.96
N HIS A 3 11.35 -3.36 3.90
CA HIS A 3 11.22 -1.92 4.19
C HIS A 3 10.21 -1.19 3.28
N ALA A 4 10.11 -1.54 1.99
CA ALA A 4 9.18 -0.89 1.07
C ALA A 4 7.72 -1.25 1.42
N LEU A 5 7.44 -2.54 1.66
CA LEU A 5 6.11 -2.99 2.12
C LEU A 5 5.77 -2.42 3.50
N GLN A 6 6.76 -2.33 4.39
CA GLN A 6 6.61 -1.68 5.70
C GLN A 6 6.21 -0.21 5.55
N GLN A 7 6.86 0.54 4.65
CA GLN A 7 6.51 1.93 4.37
C GLN A 7 5.09 2.07 3.82
N LEU A 8 4.69 1.25 2.84
CA LEU A 8 3.35 1.30 2.26
C LEU A 8 2.26 0.99 3.31
N LEU A 9 2.53 0.05 4.22
CA LEU A 9 1.65 -0.27 5.34
C LEU A 9 1.75 0.74 6.49
N MET A 10 2.59 1.78 6.37
CA MET A 10 2.88 2.78 7.41
C MET A 10 3.23 2.16 8.77
N ARG A 11 4.01 1.08 8.74
CA ARG A 11 4.43 0.36 9.94
C ARG A 11 5.80 0.83 10.38
N GLU A 12 5.96 1.10 11.67
CA GLU A 12 7.26 1.47 12.26
C GLU A 12 7.90 0.31 13.02
N ASP A 13 7.16 -0.78 13.25
CA ASP A 13 7.65 -1.90 14.05
C ASP A 13 8.66 -2.78 13.28
N SER A 14 9.72 -3.18 13.98
CA SER A 14 10.74 -4.09 13.43
C SER A 14 10.30 -5.55 13.37
N LEU A 15 9.16 -5.88 13.97
CA LEU A 15 8.63 -7.26 14.01
C LEU A 15 8.09 -7.66 12.64
N PHE A 16 7.39 -6.77 11.95
CA PHE A 16 6.88 -6.97 10.61
C PHE A 16 8.02 -7.27 9.61
N SER A 17 9.05 -6.43 9.58
CA SER A 17 10.21 -6.65 8.70
C SER A 17 10.91 -7.98 8.99
N ARG A 18 11.06 -8.37 10.27
CA ARG A 18 11.62 -9.66 10.65
C ARG A 18 10.72 -10.83 10.24
N ALA A 19 9.40 -10.68 10.30
CA ALA A 19 8.46 -11.71 9.85
C ALA A 19 8.56 -11.92 8.34
N LEU A 20 8.59 -10.84 7.55
CA LEU A 20 8.81 -10.91 6.10
C LEU A 20 10.15 -11.57 5.77
N GLU A 21 11.24 -11.18 6.45
CA GLU A 21 12.55 -11.83 6.24
C GLU A 21 12.53 -13.33 6.55
N LYS A 22 11.78 -13.76 7.56
CA LYS A 22 11.62 -15.19 7.88
C LYS A 22 10.82 -15.91 6.79
N LEU A 23 9.72 -15.32 6.33
CA LEU A 23 8.89 -15.87 5.27
C LEU A 23 9.70 -16.02 3.97
N GLU A 24 10.45 -14.99 3.62
CA GLU A 24 11.34 -14.97 2.46
C GLU A 24 12.39 -16.09 2.56
N ARG A 25 12.99 -16.32 3.74
CA ARG A 25 13.91 -17.46 3.95
C ARG A 25 13.23 -18.82 3.83
N ILE A 26 11.97 -18.96 4.28
CA ILE A 26 11.21 -20.22 4.15
C ILE A 26 11.01 -20.56 2.66
N VAL A 27 10.77 -19.54 1.83
CA VAL A 27 10.66 -19.72 0.38
C VAL A 27 12.01 -19.72 -0.34
N ASP A 28 13.13 -19.81 0.38
CA ASP A 28 14.50 -19.82 -0.16
C ASP A 28 14.87 -18.54 -0.92
N ASN A 29 14.32 -17.42 -0.47
CA ASN A 29 14.50 -16.09 -1.06
C ASN A 29 14.09 -16.04 -2.55
N ASP A 30 12.97 -16.68 -2.89
CA ASP A 30 12.42 -16.71 -4.25
C ASP A 30 11.94 -15.33 -4.75
N GLY A 31 11.96 -14.29 -3.91
CA GLY A 31 11.68 -12.91 -4.28
C GLY A 31 10.20 -12.56 -4.27
N VAL A 32 9.41 -13.16 -3.36
CA VAL A 32 7.95 -12.95 -3.29
C VAL A 32 7.63 -11.47 -3.08
N ASP A 33 8.28 -10.84 -2.10
CA ASP A 33 8.13 -9.39 -1.82
C ASP A 33 8.52 -8.52 -3.02
N THR A 34 9.59 -8.91 -3.73
CA THR A 34 10.12 -8.16 -4.87
C THR A 34 9.11 -8.14 -6.01
N ARG A 35 8.50 -9.29 -6.32
CA ARG A 35 7.46 -9.39 -7.35
C ARG A 35 6.21 -8.62 -6.94
N LEU A 36 5.82 -8.67 -5.66
CA LEU A 36 4.69 -7.88 -5.17
C LEU A 36 4.92 -6.37 -5.34
N ILE A 37 6.09 -5.85 -4.97
CA ILE A 37 6.43 -4.44 -5.17
C ILE A 37 6.45 -4.08 -6.65
N ALA A 38 6.98 -4.95 -7.52
CA ALA A 38 6.96 -4.73 -8.95
C ALA A 38 5.52 -4.64 -9.50
N ASP A 39 4.63 -5.55 -9.06
CA ASP A 39 3.22 -5.54 -9.48
C ASP A 39 2.48 -4.29 -9.00
N ILE A 40 2.71 -3.87 -7.75
CA ILE A 40 2.16 -2.63 -7.19
C ILE A 40 2.62 -1.42 -8.01
N THR A 41 3.92 -1.35 -8.31
CA THR A 41 4.52 -0.26 -9.09
C THR A 41 3.94 -0.22 -10.50
N HIS A 42 3.83 -1.38 -11.15
CA HIS A 42 3.29 -1.51 -12.49
C HIS A 42 1.83 -1.04 -12.54
N LYS A 43 0.98 -1.57 -11.65
CA LYS A 43 -0.44 -1.20 -11.56
C LYS A 43 -0.64 0.29 -11.25
N ALA A 44 0.12 0.84 -10.31
CA ALA A 44 0.05 2.26 -9.98
C ALA A 44 0.40 3.14 -11.19
N HIS A 45 1.50 2.82 -11.89
CA HIS A 45 1.91 3.55 -13.09
C HIS A 45 0.89 3.43 -14.22
N ASP A 46 0.30 2.27 -14.44
CA ASP A 46 -0.69 2.04 -15.48
C ASP A 46 -1.96 2.87 -15.25
N ILE A 47 -2.48 2.88 -14.02
CA ILE A 47 -3.62 3.72 -13.67
C ILE A 47 -3.26 5.21 -13.82
N THR A 48 -2.10 5.64 -13.32
CA THR A 48 -1.64 7.03 -13.45
C THR A 48 -1.57 7.48 -14.91
N ARG A 49 -1.04 6.65 -15.81
CA ARG A 49 -1.05 6.95 -17.26
C ARG A 49 -2.46 6.97 -17.84
N SER A 50 -3.35 6.10 -17.38
CA SER A 50 -4.76 6.09 -17.82
C SER A 50 -5.52 7.37 -17.43
N LEU A 51 -5.08 8.01 -16.33
CA LEU A 51 -5.52 9.34 -15.85
C LEU A 51 -4.85 10.50 -16.60
N ARG A 52 -3.99 10.20 -17.59
CA ARG A 52 -3.18 11.16 -18.36
C ARG A 52 -2.17 11.94 -17.51
N LEU A 53 -1.73 11.34 -16.41
CA LEU A 53 -0.66 11.87 -15.56
C LEU A 53 0.64 11.10 -15.82
N ASP A 54 1.77 11.72 -15.47
CA ASP A 54 3.10 11.12 -15.60
C ASP A 54 3.56 10.62 -14.23
N PRO A 55 3.72 9.29 -14.03
CA PRO A 55 4.15 8.76 -12.74
C PRO A 55 5.49 9.30 -12.24
N ALA A 56 6.37 9.78 -13.14
CA ALA A 56 7.68 10.32 -12.76
C ALA A 56 7.64 11.77 -12.30
N ASN A 57 6.56 12.50 -12.58
CA ASN A 57 6.47 13.96 -12.38
C ASN A 57 5.22 14.42 -11.64
N SER A 58 4.33 13.49 -11.26
CA SER A 58 3.11 13.80 -10.52
C SER A 58 3.31 13.64 -9.01
N THR A 59 2.76 14.59 -8.27
CA THR A 59 2.71 14.56 -6.81
C THR A 59 1.58 13.67 -6.31
N GLY A 60 1.69 13.16 -5.08
CA GLY A 60 0.63 12.32 -4.49
C GLY A 60 -0.73 13.02 -4.44
N ALA A 61 -0.75 14.34 -4.21
CA ALA A 61 -1.98 15.14 -4.17
C ALA A 61 -2.66 15.21 -5.55
N GLU A 62 -1.89 15.36 -6.63
CA GLU A 62 -2.41 15.34 -8.00
C GLU A 62 -2.98 13.97 -8.38
N ILE A 63 -2.26 12.90 -8.05
CA ILE A 63 -2.74 11.52 -8.26
C ILE A 63 -4.06 11.29 -7.51
N TYR A 64 -4.11 11.65 -6.23
CA TYR A 64 -5.31 11.50 -5.42
C TYR A 64 -6.50 12.31 -5.98
N ALA A 65 -6.27 13.56 -6.37
CA ALA A 65 -7.32 14.40 -6.96
C ALA A 65 -7.83 13.80 -8.28
N ALA A 66 -6.95 13.26 -9.13
CA ALA A 66 -7.33 12.61 -10.37
C ALA A 66 -8.11 11.31 -10.13
N LEU A 67 -7.68 10.46 -9.18
CA LEU A 67 -8.43 9.26 -8.78
C LEU A 67 -9.83 9.60 -8.26
N ARG A 68 -9.95 10.65 -7.43
CA ARG A 68 -11.23 11.17 -6.94
C ARG A 68 -12.14 11.71 -8.04
N GLY A 69 -11.58 12.33 -9.08
CA GLY A 69 -12.35 12.75 -10.25
C GLY A 69 -12.80 11.57 -11.11
N HIS A 70 -11.97 10.53 -11.17
CA HIS A 70 -12.19 9.34 -11.99
C HIS A 70 -13.32 8.45 -11.49
N ILE A 71 -13.51 8.32 -10.17
CA ILE A 71 -14.64 7.56 -9.59
C ILE A 71 -16.02 8.17 -9.93
N GLY A 72 -16.08 9.45 -10.29
CA GLY A 72 -17.32 10.14 -10.67
C GLY A 72 -17.69 9.99 -12.15
N ALA A 73 -16.84 9.35 -12.95
CA ALA A 73 -17.05 9.10 -14.38
C ALA A 73 -17.29 7.60 -14.60
N ASP A 74 -18.55 7.22 -14.80
CA ASP A 74 -19.08 5.83 -14.76
C ASP A 74 -18.25 4.77 -15.53
N ASP A 75 -17.57 5.13 -16.61
CA ASP A 75 -16.96 4.17 -17.54
C ASP A 75 -15.60 3.59 -17.08
N ARG A 76 -15.04 4.00 -15.94
CA ARG A 76 -13.64 3.64 -15.61
C ARG A 76 -13.39 3.10 -14.20
N ILE A 77 -14.44 2.75 -13.48
CA ILE A 77 -14.36 2.13 -12.14
C ILE A 77 -13.73 0.73 -12.23
N GLU A 78 -13.95 0.00 -13.33
CA GLU A 78 -13.45 -1.38 -13.51
C GLU A 78 -11.93 -1.50 -13.35
N ALA A 79 -11.18 -0.49 -13.82
CA ALA A 79 -9.72 -0.49 -13.70
C ALA A 79 -9.25 -0.43 -12.24
N LEU A 80 -10.04 0.19 -11.36
CA LEU A 80 -9.73 0.31 -9.93
C LEU A 80 -10.08 -0.95 -9.13
N LEU A 81 -11.02 -1.77 -9.62
CA LEU A 81 -11.36 -3.05 -8.96
C LEU A 81 -10.18 -4.03 -8.92
N ALA A 82 -9.20 -3.87 -9.81
CA ALA A 82 -8.00 -4.69 -9.84
C ALA A 82 -6.82 -4.09 -9.05
N THR A 83 -7.05 -2.99 -8.31
CA THR A 83 -6.03 -2.23 -7.58
C THR A 83 -6.31 -2.09 -6.08
N ASP A 84 -7.16 -2.95 -5.52
CA ASP A 84 -7.56 -2.87 -4.11
C ASP A 84 -6.39 -2.90 -3.12
N TYR A 85 -5.32 -3.62 -3.43
CA TYR A 85 -4.11 -3.74 -2.61
C TYR A 85 -3.01 -2.72 -2.98
N VAL A 86 -3.26 -1.82 -3.93
CA VAL A 86 -2.25 -0.91 -4.45
C VAL A 86 -2.18 0.34 -3.57
N LEU A 87 -1.05 0.46 -2.89
CA LEU A 87 -0.55 1.67 -2.25
C LEU A 87 0.74 2.07 -2.95
N PHE A 88 0.90 3.34 -3.30
CA PHE A 88 2.12 3.80 -3.96
C PHE A 88 2.62 5.12 -3.39
N SER A 89 3.95 5.26 -3.28
CA SER A 89 4.58 6.48 -2.79
C SER A 89 4.97 7.38 -3.96
N TYR A 90 4.42 8.59 -3.97
CA TYR A 90 4.80 9.67 -4.88
C TYR A 90 5.51 10.74 -4.06
N ASP A 91 6.82 10.92 -4.25
CA ASP A 91 7.66 11.87 -3.50
C ASP A 91 7.52 11.78 -1.96
N GLY A 92 7.32 10.56 -1.44
CA GLY A 92 7.16 10.30 -0.01
C GLY A 92 5.71 10.29 0.48
N ASP A 93 4.75 10.74 -0.34
CA ASP A 93 3.33 10.66 -0.02
C ASP A 93 2.70 9.36 -0.50
N ILE A 94 2.06 8.62 0.40
CA ILE A 94 1.40 7.35 0.08
C ILE A 94 -0.02 7.60 -0.42
N VAL A 95 -0.35 7.07 -1.59
CA VAL A 95 -1.68 7.17 -2.20
C VAL A 95 -2.32 5.79 -2.28
N SER A 96 -3.56 5.68 -1.80
CA SER A 96 -4.40 4.51 -1.97
C SER A 96 -5.10 4.55 -3.33
N PHE A 97 -5.05 3.42 -4.05
CA PHE A 97 -5.81 3.19 -5.29
C PHE A 97 -7.04 2.32 -5.03
N ASN A 98 -7.35 2.04 -3.75
CA ASN A 98 -8.50 1.25 -3.36
C ASN A 98 -9.80 2.04 -3.53
N LEU A 99 -10.77 1.43 -4.22
CA LEU A 99 -12.03 2.10 -4.55
C LEU A 99 -12.83 2.48 -3.30
N ILE A 100 -12.80 1.66 -2.25
CA ILE A 100 -13.55 1.91 -1.01
C ILE A 100 -12.95 3.10 -0.27
N ASP A 101 -11.62 3.20 -0.14
CA ASP A 101 -10.96 4.37 0.45
C ASP A 101 -11.36 5.65 -0.31
N LEU A 102 -11.31 5.63 -1.64
CA LEU A 102 -11.65 6.78 -2.48
C LEU A 102 -13.12 7.21 -2.34
N LEU A 103 -14.05 6.25 -2.28
CA LEU A 103 -15.48 6.49 -2.09
C LEU A 103 -15.79 7.03 -0.70
N GLU A 104 -15.20 6.45 0.34
CA GLU A 104 -15.34 6.92 1.72
C GLU A 104 -14.81 8.35 1.86
N ASP A 105 -13.67 8.64 1.26
CA ASP A 105 -13.06 9.97 1.32
C ASP A 105 -13.90 11.00 0.56
N ALA A 106 -14.46 10.64 -0.59
CA ALA A 106 -15.39 11.49 -1.33
C ALA A 106 -16.67 11.76 -0.53
N HIS A 107 -17.27 10.72 0.05
CA HIS A 107 -18.48 10.82 0.87
C HIS A 107 -18.26 11.71 2.10
N ASN A 108 -17.14 11.51 2.80
CA ASN A 108 -16.78 12.24 4.01
C ASN A 108 -16.09 13.59 3.74
N LYS A 109 -15.96 14.00 2.47
CA LYS A 109 -15.29 15.24 2.04
C LYS A 109 -13.88 15.40 2.60
N ARG A 110 -13.14 14.29 2.72
CA ARG A 110 -11.74 14.29 3.17
C ARG A 110 -10.84 14.95 2.11
N SER A 111 -9.91 15.78 2.56
CA SER A 111 -8.80 16.32 1.79
C SER A 111 -7.71 15.26 1.60
N PHE A 112 -6.65 15.60 0.87
CA PHE A 112 -5.49 14.73 0.76
C PHE A 112 -4.93 14.40 2.15
N ASP A 113 -4.64 15.40 2.98
CA ASP A 113 -3.96 15.21 4.27
C ASP A 113 -4.73 14.37 5.32
N ASN A 114 -6.03 14.17 5.14
CA ASN A 114 -6.87 13.36 6.04
C ASN A 114 -7.60 12.21 5.32
N ARG A 115 -7.08 11.78 4.18
CA ARG A 115 -7.54 10.63 3.39
C ARG A 115 -7.40 9.30 4.15
N SER A 116 -8.23 8.32 3.82
CA SER A 116 -8.09 6.94 4.31
C SER A 116 -7.08 6.16 3.48
N LEU A 117 -6.35 5.27 4.16
CA LEU A 117 -5.54 4.22 3.54
C LEU A 117 -5.93 2.83 4.07
N GLU A 118 -6.96 2.76 4.93
CA GLU A 118 -7.23 1.60 5.76
C GLU A 118 -7.58 0.36 4.92
N HIS A 119 -8.46 0.52 3.93
CA HIS A 119 -8.90 -0.61 3.10
C HIS A 119 -7.77 -1.11 2.20
N ALA A 120 -6.98 -0.21 1.63
CA ALA A 120 -5.81 -0.59 0.86
C ALA A 120 -4.74 -1.30 1.70
N GLN A 121 -4.50 -0.84 2.94
CA GLN A 121 -3.54 -1.49 3.84
C GLN A 121 -3.99 -2.89 4.23
N ARG A 122 -5.29 -3.07 4.50
CA ARG A 122 -5.89 -4.38 4.77
C ARG A 122 -5.79 -5.30 3.55
N ALA A 123 -6.11 -4.80 2.36
CA ALA A 123 -6.01 -5.56 1.12
C ALA A 123 -4.55 -5.94 0.79
N LEU A 124 -3.59 -5.03 1.00
CA LEU A 124 -2.16 -5.29 0.85
C LEU A 124 -1.67 -6.37 1.82
N MET A 125 -2.12 -6.34 3.08
CA MET A 125 -1.82 -7.42 4.02
C MET A 125 -2.38 -8.76 3.53
N GLY A 126 -3.63 -8.78 3.07
CA GLY A 126 -4.25 -9.97 2.48
C GLY A 126 -3.47 -10.52 1.29
N GLU A 127 -2.97 -9.65 0.41
CA GLU A 127 -2.17 -10.03 -0.75
C GLU A 127 -0.80 -10.62 -0.34
N ILE A 128 -0.13 -10.04 0.65
CA ILE A 128 1.11 -10.61 1.23
C ILE A 128 0.83 -12.02 1.76
N ILE A 129 -0.22 -12.18 2.56
CA ILE A 129 -0.61 -13.47 3.12
C ILE A 129 -0.87 -14.47 2.00
N HIS A 130 -1.67 -14.09 1.01
CA HIS A 130 -2.03 -14.94 -0.12
C HIS A 130 -0.80 -15.44 -0.90
N ARG A 131 0.12 -14.54 -1.24
CA ARG A 131 1.32 -14.90 -2.02
C ARG A 131 2.25 -15.84 -1.27
N TYR A 132 2.48 -15.60 0.02
CA TYR A 132 3.31 -16.50 0.82
C TYR A 132 2.62 -17.84 1.06
N THR A 133 1.33 -17.88 1.39
CA THR A 133 0.61 -19.14 1.61
C THR A 133 0.44 -19.99 0.35
N SER A 134 0.35 -19.36 -0.82
CA SER A 134 0.20 -20.05 -2.11
C SER A 134 1.54 -20.52 -2.69
N HIS A 135 2.67 -20.25 -2.03
CA HIS A 135 3.98 -20.61 -2.54
C HIS A 135 4.24 -22.12 -2.39
N ALA A 136 4.84 -22.77 -3.39
CA ALA A 136 5.01 -24.23 -3.38
C ALA A 136 5.88 -24.77 -2.22
N ARG A 137 6.73 -23.91 -1.65
CA ARG A 137 7.66 -24.24 -0.56
C ARG A 137 7.13 -23.94 0.84
N THR A 138 5.93 -23.38 0.95
CA THR A 138 5.36 -23.02 2.24
C THR A 138 4.41 -24.11 2.75
N HIS A 139 4.61 -24.51 4.00
CA HIS A 139 3.59 -25.25 4.73
C HIS A 139 2.62 -24.26 5.36
N ASP A 140 1.36 -24.31 4.94
CA ASP A 140 0.29 -23.36 5.29
C ASP A 140 0.20 -23.03 6.80
N PRO A 141 0.32 -23.98 7.75
CA PRO A 141 0.24 -23.66 9.19
C PRO A 141 1.37 -22.78 9.71
N THR A 142 2.61 -22.95 9.21
CA THR A 142 3.77 -22.18 9.66
C THR A 142 3.71 -20.75 9.15
N VAL A 143 3.30 -20.58 7.90
CA VAL A 143 3.12 -19.27 7.28
C VAL A 143 1.96 -18.52 7.92
N ARG A 144 0.82 -19.19 8.12
CA ARG A 144 -0.33 -18.61 8.84
C ARG A 144 0.04 -18.20 10.26
N GLY A 145 0.82 -19.00 11.00
CA GLY A 145 1.24 -18.63 12.36
C GLY A 145 2.08 -17.34 12.40
N LEU A 146 3.07 -17.23 11.51
CA LEU A 146 3.92 -16.02 11.41
C LEU A 146 3.11 -14.78 10.98
N LEU A 147 2.16 -14.95 10.07
CA LEU A 147 1.32 -13.86 9.58
C LEU A 147 0.22 -13.48 10.57
N GLN A 148 -0.34 -14.45 11.31
CA GLN A 148 -1.31 -14.20 12.36
C GLN A 148 -0.67 -13.50 13.57
N GLU A 149 0.59 -13.80 13.90
CA GLU A 149 1.36 -12.99 14.85
C GLU A 149 1.48 -11.54 14.37
N VAL A 150 1.77 -11.34 13.07
CA VAL A 150 1.85 -10.00 12.47
C VAL A 150 0.49 -9.28 12.48
N GLU A 151 -0.61 -10.00 12.23
CA GLU A 151 -1.98 -9.45 12.16
C GLU A 151 -2.58 -9.17 13.55
N LEU A 152 -2.40 -10.07 14.53
CA LEU A 152 -2.88 -9.88 15.90
C LEU A 152 -2.18 -8.74 16.63
N LEU A 153 -0.94 -8.44 16.27
CA LEU A 153 -0.23 -7.26 16.77
C LEU A 153 -0.80 -5.95 16.21
N THR A 154 -1.78 -6.01 15.29
CA THR A 154 -2.29 -4.86 14.52
C THR A 154 -3.76 -4.52 14.77
N GLU A 155 -4.49 -5.35 15.53
CA GLU A 155 -5.84 -5.03 16.01
C GLU A 155 -5.87 -3.97 17.13
N ASN A 156 -4.71 -3.40 17.50
CA ASN A 156 -4.65 -2.14 18.24
C ASN A 156 -4.52 -0.98 17.24
N PRO A 157 -5.62 -0.35 16.82
CA PRO A 157 -5.54 0.77 15.90
C PRO A 157 -4.73 1.88 16.55
N VAL A 158 -3.69 2.33 15.84
CA VAL A 158 -3.02 3.58 16.11
C VAL A 158 -4.10 4.67 16.15
N LYS A 159 -4.46 5.09 17.36
CA LYS A 159 -5.31 6.25 17.60
C LYS A 159 -4.63 7.45 16.95
N ASN A 160 -5.22 8.00 15.89
CA ASN A 160 -5.02 9.36 15.39
C ASN A 160 -3.61 9.93 15.63
N THR A 161 -2.59 9.41 14.96
CA THR A 161 -1.36 10.19 14.78
C THR A 161 -1.56 11.10 13.59
N LYS A 162 -1.87 12.37 13.88
CA LYS A 162 -1.62 13.46 12.95
C LYS A 162 -0.23 13.26 12.36
N LEU A 163 -0.13 13.22 11.04
CA LEU A 163 1.14 13.13 10.33
C LEU A 163 2.05 14.26 10.84
N PRO A 164 3.26 13.98 11.36
CA PRO A 164 4.20 15.05 11.65
C PRO A 164 4.57 15.72 10.32
N PRO A 165 4.63 17.07 10.27
CA PRO A 165 5.01 17.76 9.04
C PRO A 165 6.42 17.33 8.65
N LEU A 166 6.60 16.94 7.38
CA LEU A 166 7.90 16.67 6.79
C LEU A 166 8.77 17.92 6.93
N THR A 167 9.71 17.89 7.88
CA THR A 167 10.63 18.98 8.15
C THR A 167 11.48 19.19 6.90
N LYS A 168 11.31 20.34 6.24
CA LYS A 168 12.15 20.76 5.12
C LYS A 168 13.62 20.68 5.54
N VAL A 169 14.38 19.80 4.89
CA VAL A 169 15.83 19.70 5.04
C VAL A 169 16.42 21.08 4.75
N GLN A 170 17.01 21.69 5.78
CA GLN A 170 17.70 22.96 5.67
C GLN A 170 18.88 22.79 4.70
N LYS A 171 18.84 23.53 3.58
CA LYS A 171 19.99 23.75 2.72
C LYS A 171 21.11 24.37 3.55
N ARG A 172 22.16 23.61 3.83
CA ARG A 172 23.41 24.17 4.36
C ARG A 172 24.08 24.96 3.24
N LYS A 173 24.34 26.23 3.53
CA LYS A 173 25.25 27.09 2.77
C LYS A 173 26.69 26.70 3.05
#